data_AF-A0A7K4G3K7-F1
#
_entry.id   AF-A0A7K4G3K7-F1
#
_cell.length_a   1.000
_cell.length_b   1.000
_cell.length_c   1.000
_cell.angle_alpha   90.00
_cell.angle_beta   90.00
_cell.angle_gamma   90.00
#
_symmetry.space_group_name_H-M   'P 1'
#
loop_
_entity.id
_entity.type
_entity.pdbx_description
1 polymer ?
#
loop_
_entity_poly.entity_id
_entity_poly.type
_entity_poly.pdbx_seq_one_letter_code
_entity_poly.pdbx_strand_id
1 'polypeptide(L)' 'MPFKIQYKFQDEAEIRYCVVSYEQYRNFCALPIIQECKIIKGNQTTTKKNLDEIQKALDMAYQKDTSHIRNLSENSL' A
#
# COMPACT_ATOMS: atom_id res chain seq x y z
N MET A 1 7.35 -0.64 -11.29
CA MET A 1 8.72 -0.96 -10.83
C MET A 1 8.66 -1.51 -9.41
N PRO A 2 9.61 -2.38 -9.02
CA PRO A 2 9.71 -2.88 -7.66
C PRO A 2 10.27 -1.82 -6.69
N PHE A 3 9.83 -1.85 -5.43
CA PHE A 3 10.23 -0.93 -4.37
C PHE A 3 10.36 -1.64 -3.02
N LYS A 4 11.15 -1.06 -2.12
CA LYS A 4 11.41 -1.64 -0.79
C LYS A 4 10.31 -1.26 0.21
N ILE A 5 9.83 -2.24 0.95
CA ILE A 5 8.86 -2.06 2.02
C ILE A 5 9.42 -2.56 3.35
N GLN A 6 8.91 -1.99 4.42
CA GLN A 6 9.04 -2.45 5.79
C GLN A 6 7.75 -3.16 6.19
N TYR A 7 7.85 -4.29 6.88
CA TYR A 7 6.67 -4.92 7.45
C TYR A 7 6.97 -5.62 8.76
N LYS A 8 5.91 -5.93 9.50
CA LYS A 8 5.95 -6.64 10.77
C LYS A 8 4.80 -7.65 10.85
N PHE A 9 5.10 -8.87 11.29
CA PHE A 9 4.07 -9.86 11.59
C PHE A 9 3.48 -9.64 12.98
N GLN A 10 2.23 -10.04 13.18
CA GLN A 10 1.49 -9.84 14.43
C GLN A 10 2.18 -10.45 15.65
N ASP A 11 2.79 -11.63 15.47
CA ASP A 11 3.39 -12.42 16.54
C ASP A 11 4.92 -12.26 16.62
N GLU A 12 5.52 -11.43 15.76
CA GLU A 12 6.97 -11.23 15.72
C GLU A 12 7.34 -9.81 16.15
N ALA A 13 8.30 -9.69 17.07
CA ALA A 13 8.85 -8.37 17.43
C ALA A 13 9.74 -7.78 16.30
N GLU A 14 10.25 -8.63 15.41
CA GLU A 14 11.21 -8.25 14.39
C GLU A 14 10.57 -7.50 13.22
N ILE A 15 11.24 -6.44 12.79
CA ILE A 15 10.86 -5.68 11.59
C ILE A 15 11.61 -6.27 10.40
N ARG A 16 10.87 -6.63 9.35
CA ARG A 16 11.40 -7.24 8.13
C ARG A 16 11.31 -6.28 6.94
N TYR A 17 12.09 -6.60 5.91
CA TYR A 17 12.21 -5.80 4.69
C TYR A 17 12.13 -6.69 3.45
N CYS A 18 11.40 -6.26 2.42
CA CYS A 18 11.41 -6.93 1.13
C CYS A 18 11.20 -5.94 -0.02
N VAL A 19 11.42 -6.40 -1.24
CA VAL A 19 11.23 -5.62 -2.47
C VAL A 19 10.08 -6.22 -3.25
N VAL A 20 9.08 -5.40 -3.58
CA VAL A 20 7.80 -5.85 -4.16
C VAL A 20 7.31 -4.90 -5.25
N SER A 21 6.45 -5.38 -6.15
CA SER A 21 5.63 -4.52 -7.02
C SER A 21 4.48 -3.87 -6.23
N TYR A 22 3.77 -2.91 -6.85
CA TYR A 22 2.61 -2.29 -6.21
C TYR A 22 1.45 -3.27 -5.98
N GLU A 23 1.20 -4.18 -6.93
CA GLU A 23 0.18 -5.22 -6.79
C GLU A 23 0.54 -6.20 -5.66
N GLN A 24 1.81 -6.60 -5.60
CA GLN A 24 2.32 -7.44 -4.52
C GLN A 24 2.21 -6.72 -3.17
N TYR A 25 2.54 -5.43 -3.10
CA TYR A 25 2.36 -4.62 -1.90
C TYR A 25 0.90 -4.60 -1.41
N ARG A 26 -0.05 -4.34 -2.31
CA ARG A 26 -1.49 -4.35 -1.99
C ARG A 26 -1.93 -5.71 -1.42
N ASN A 27 -1.54 -6.79 -2.08
CA ASN A 27 -1.89 -8.14 -1.65
C ASN A 27 -1.21 -8.50 -0.32
N PHE A 28 0.05 -8.11 -0.16
CA PHE A 28 0.86 -8.40 1.02
C PHE A 28 0.33 -7.67 2.25
N CYS A 29 0.02 -6.37 2.15
CA CYS A 29 -0.54 -5.63 3.28
C CYS A 29 -1.99 -6.03 3.63
N ALA A 30 -2.68 -6.77 2.76
CA ALA A 30 -4.01 -7.31 3.04
C ALA A 30 -3.98 -8.66 3.80
N LEU A 31 -2.79 -9.24 4.00
CA LEU A 31 -2.66 -10.50 4.74
C LEU A 31 -2.96 -10.30 6.23
N PRO A 32 -3.81 -11.14 6.86
CA PRO A 32 -4.21 -10.97 8.27
C PRO A 32 -3.05 -11.01 9.27
N ILE A 33 -1.98 -11.74 8.92
CA ILE A 33 -0.79 -11.91 9.76
C ILE A 33 0.09 -10.65 9.78
N ILE A 34 -0.11 -9.70 8.86
CA ILE A 34 0.68 -8.48 8.77
C ILE A 34 0.10 -7.41 9.69
N GLN A 35 0.88 -7.03 10.71
CA GLN A 35 0.52 -5.98 11.65
C GLN A 35 0.84 -4.58 11.11
N GLU A 36 2.01 -4.43 10.48
CA GLU A 36 2.44 -3.16 9.89
C GLU A 36 3.03 -3.40 8.51
N CYS A 37 2.75 -2.49 7.57
CA CYS A 37 3.22 -2.54 6.19
C CYS A 37 3.44 -1.10 5.70
N LYS A 38 4.67 -0.71 5.38
CA LYS A 38 5.04 0.67 5.04
C LYS A 38 6.04 0.72 3.90
N ILE A 39 5.85 1.64 2.96
CA ILE A 39 6.83 1.91 1.90
C ILE A 39 7.97 2.75 2.47
N ILE A 40 9.22 2.32 2.28
CA ILE A 40 10.39 3.04 2.82
C ILE A 40 10.94 3.99 1.77
N LYS A 41 10.95 5.28 2.10
CA LYS A 41 11.64 6.31 1.31
C LYS A 41 13.11 6.38 1.78
N GLY A 42 13.97 5.49 1.29
CA GLY A 42 15.38 5.49 1.70
C GLY A 42 16.34 4.60 0.89
N ASN A 43 17.26 5.27 0.18
CA ASN A 43 18.59 4.87 -0.33
C ASN A 43 18.82 3.59 -1.14
N GLN A 44 17.82 2.77 -1.46
CA GLN A 44 18.01 1.71 -2.46
C GLN A 44 16.85 1.69 -3.47
N THR A 45 17.19 2.02 -4.72
CA THR A 45 16.46 1.78 -5.99
C THR A 45 15.04 2.34 -6.17
N THR A 46 14.40 2.89 -5.13
CA THR A 46 13.10 3.55 -5.28
C THR A 46 13.34 5.01 -5.65
N THR A 47 13.53 5.29 -6.94
CA THR A 47 13.72 6.67 -7.43
C THR A 47 12.49 7.53 -7.09
N LYS A 48 12.69 8.85 -6.95
CA LYS A 48 11.61 9.82 -6.68
C LYS A 48 10.44 9.64 -7.67
N LYS A 49 10.75 9.38 -8.94
CA LYS A 49 9.77 9.06 -9.99
C LYS A 49 8.90 7.84 -9.67
N ASN A 50 9.49 6.77 -9.11
CA ASN A 50 8.74 5.58 -8.71
C ASN A 50 7.79 5.88 -7.55
N LEU A 51 8.21 6.73 -6.60
CA LEU A 51 7.36 7.16 -5.49
C LEU A 51 6.18 8.01 -5.98
N ASP A 52 6.41 8.91 -6.94
CA ASP A 52 5.35 9.74 -7.52
C ASP A 52 4.33 8.89 -8.30
N GLU A 53 4.79 7.89 -9.05
CA GLU A 53 3.92 6.94 -9.75
C GLU A 53 3.08 6.10 -8.76
N ILE A 54 3.70 5.62 -7.67
CA ILE A 54 2.99 4.87 -6.61
C ILE A 54 1.99 5.78 -5.88
N GLN A 55 2.37 7.01 -5.55
CA GLN A 55 1.48 7.97 -4.90
C GLN A 55 0.28 8.27 -5.79
N LYS A 56 0.51 8.51 -7.09
CA LYS A 56 -0.58 8.70 -8.06
C LYS A 56 -1.50 7.49 -8.13
N ALA A 57 -0.95 6.27 -8.11
CA ALA A 57 -1.75 5.03 -8.10
C ALA A 57 -2.59 4.88 -6.84
N LEU A 58 -2.05 5.25 -5.67
CA LEU A 58 -2.78 5.30 -4.40
C LEU A 58 -3.91 6.33 -4.45
N ASP A 59 -3.62 7.56 -4.88
CA ASP A 59 -4.59 8.65 -4.95
C ASP A 59 -5.76 8.30 -5.89
N MET A 60 -5.47 7.67 -7.04
CA MET A 60 -6.50 7.18 -7.96
C MET A 60 -7.37 6.07 -7.36
N ALA A 61 -6.79 5.17 -6.55
CA ALA A 61 -7.55 4.13 -5.86
C ALA A 61 -8.47 4.73 -4.79
N TYR A 62 -7.98 5.67 -3.98
CA TYR A 62 -8.78 6.38 -2.98
C TYR A 62 -9.93 7.20 -3.61
N GLN A 63 -9.68 7.85 -4.75
CA GLN A 63 -10.74 8.58 -5.47
C GLN A 63 -11.83 7.65 -6.03
N LYS A 64 -11.47 6.44 -6.47
CA LYS A 64 -12.45 5.44 -6.92
C LYS A 64 -13.22 4.79 -5.76
N ASP A 65 -12.56 4.52 -4.63
CA ASP A 65 -13.24 4.00 -3.46
C ASP A 65 -14.24 5.01 -2.89
N THR A 66 -13.89 6.30 -2.85
CA THR A 66 -14.81 7.36 -2.36
C THR A 66 -15.98 7.63 -3.30
N SER A 67 -15.81 7.49 -4.62
CA SER A 67 -16.93 7.62 -5.57
C SER A 67 -17.92 6.45 -5.49
N HIS A 68 -17.43 5.24 -5.17
CA HIS A 68 -18.29 4.10 -4.89
C HIS A 68 -18.98 4.21 -3.52
N ILE A 69 -18.32 4.74 -2.48
CA ILE A 69 -18.93 4.97 -1.16
C ILE A 69 -20.08 5.99 -1.25
N ARG A 70 -19.93 7.07 -2.04
CA ARG A 70 -21.00 8.07 -2.24
C ARG A 70 -22.28 7.50 -2.88
N ASN A 71 -22.18 6.45 -3.69
CA ASN A 71 -23.35 5.80 -4.29
C ASN A 71 -24.08 4.84 -3.34
N LEU A 72 -23.49 4.47 -2.19
CA LEU A 72 -24.16 3.62 -1.20
C LEU A 72 -24.98 4.43 -0.18
N SER A 73 -24.68 5.72 0.00
CA SER A 73 -25.44 6.62 0.88
C SER A 73 -26.71 7.20 0.23
N GLU A 74 -26.90 7.05 -1.08
CA GLU A 74 -28.07 7.58 -1.79
C GLU A 74 -29.25 6.57 -1.92
N ASN A 75 -29.09 5.33 -1.46
CA ASN A 75 -30.12 4.29 -1.53
C ASN A 75 -30.68 3.87 -0.15
N SER A 76 -30.86 4.84 0.75
CA SER A 76 -31.76 4.68 1.90
C SER A 76 -32.94 5.64 1.75
N LEU A 77 -33.88 5.25 0.88
CA LEU A 77 -35.25 5.78 0.83
C LEU A 77 -36.17 4.85 1.63
#